data_AF-A0A3L6LW62-F1
#
_entry.id   AF-A0A3L6LW62-F1
#
_cell.length_a   1.000
_cell.length_b   1.000
_cell.length_c   1.000
_cell.angle_alpha   90.00
_cell.angle_beta   90.00
_cell.angle_gamma   90.00
#
_symmetry.space_group_name_H-M   'P 1'
#
loop_
_entity.id
_entity.type
_entity.pdbx_description
1 polymer ?
#
loop_
_entity_poly.entity_id
_entity_poly.type
_entity_poly.pdbx_seq_one_letter_code
_entity_poly.pdbx_strand_id
1 'polypeptide(L)'
;MRRRVARVRKDVPPRRRVRSMRRRFAMGRLSLAVRLGMLLGVLGASAPALPDENLPDLGDVSQGLVSPLAERRAGEQSMQQLRAGGGYFDDPEVNAYLNALGQRLLAGVSGSHPEFLFFAVGSAEINAFALPGGFVGVNTGLILATRSESELASVLAHEITHVTQNHIARQVGAASNSQIAGMAALLAALVAARNGSGQAASAAISTTMAVQAQSQINFTREHEREADRIGFTLLDQAGFDARAMSGFFERLQQAVRGQEGSTPSYLRSHPLTHERVADAQDREASVPYRQVGDSLDFHLVKALLRSYDGQPEEAVADFTSRLAEKRYQSRTATRYGLAAALLRAKAYGRAIREIDELEDEGIQHPMLDAMAGQILQQSGQRKAALSRYERALTRYPQHLQLVHDYPRTLLQERRFADVVRFAETALQTWAGDAVLHQLAAEAYAALGKPLQSHRHQGEYYAALGDSSDAIEQFELALRSGSVTASDTGELLAVETRLKSLRGNRDQDRKNADAASGGPGLSSMRQAPGGPARPPLNAL
;
A
#
# COMPACT_ATOMS: atom_id res chain seq x y z
N MET A 1 -47.45 21.72 -65.10
CA MET A 1 -48.64 22.57 -65.41
C MET A 1 -48.86 23.56 -64.25
N ARG A 2 -49.56 24.69 -64.44
CA ARG A 2 -49.83 25.70 -63.37
C ARG A 2 -50.90 25.17 -62.38
N ARG A 3 -51.09 25.63 -61.12
CA ARG A 3 -51.08 26.97 -60.45
C ARG A 3 -50.49 26.81 -59.01
N ARG A 4 -49.98 27.79 -58.22
CA ARG A 4 -50.47 29.13 -57.73
C ARG A 4 -51.85 29.04 -57.04
N VAL A 5 -52.19 29.70 -55.93
CA VAL A 5 -51.77 30.95 -55.20
C VAL A 5 -51.63 30.56 -53.68
N ALA A 6 -51.03 31.24 -52.68
CA ALA A 6 -50.93 32.66 -52.28
C ALA A 6 -49.68 32.98 -51.39
N ARG A 7 -49.74 34.09 -50.62
CA ARG A 7 -48.92 34.48 -49.45
C ARG A 7 -49.74 35.42 -48.55
N VAL A 8 -49.38 35.56 -47.27
CA VAL A 8 -49.46 36.84 -46.54
C VAL A 8 -48.15 37.06 -45.74
N ARG A 9 -47.66 38.30 -45.74
CA ARG A 9 -46.58 38.84 -44.89
C ARG A 9 -47.09 40.14 -44.26
N LYS A 10 -46.60 40.49 -43.06
CA LYS A 10 -46.46 41.86 -42.51
C LYS A 10 -45.87 41.82 -41.09
N ASP A 11 -45.18 42.82 -40.56
CA ASP A 11 -44.11 43.70 -41.09
C ASP A 11 -43.33 44.32 -39.89
N VAL A 12 -42.11 44.84 -40.12
CA VAL A 12 -41.08 45.27 -39.13
C VAL A 12 -40.21 46.35 -39.81
N PRO A 13 -39.65 47.43 -39.17
CA PRO A 13 -39.22 47.68 -37.76
C PRO A 13 -39.85 49.01 -37.21
N PRO A 14 -39.22 49.97 -36.44
CA PRO A 14 -37.94 50.02 -35.68
C PRO A 14 -37.89 50.76 -34.29
N ARG A 15 -36.87 50.36 -33.50
CA ARG A 15 -35.95 51.14 -32.60
C ARG A 15 -36.38 52.51 -32.00
N ARG A 16 -36.07 52.69 -30.70
CA ARG A 16 -35.33 53.88 -30.19
C ARG A 16 -34.55 53.62 -28.88
N ARG A 17 -33.35 54.19 -28.75
CA ARG A 17 -32.60 54.37 -27.48
C ARG A 17 -32.74 55.85 -27.05
N VAL A 18 -32.83 56.12 -25.75
CA VAL A 18 -32.63 57.47 -25.16
C VAL A 18 -31.80 57.34 -23.86
N ARG A 19 -31.09 58.40 -23.46
CA ARG A 19 -30.13 58.44 -22.33
C ARG A 19 -30.72 59.24 -21.15
N SER A 20 -30.29 58.93 -19.92
CA SER A 20 -30.28 59.84 -18.75
C SER A 20 -31.68 60.31 -18.23
N MET A 21 -31.83 61.01 -17.09
CA MET A 21 -30.86 61.65 -16.18
C MET A 21 -31.32 61.66 -14.70
N ARG A 22 -30.39 61.96 -13.78
CA ARG A 22 -30.63 62.18 -12.34
C ARG A 22 -31.59 63.34 -12.03
N ARG A 23 -32.42 63.18 -10.98
CA ARG A 23 -32.68 64.11 -9.84
C ARG A 23 -33.58 63.37 -8.83
N ARG A 24 -33.24 63.23 -7.55
CA ARG A 24 -33.18 64.24 -6.46
C ARG A 24 -34.52 64.95 -6.21
N PHE A 25 -35.22 64.49 -5.18
CA PHE A 25 -36.00 65.34 -4.26
C PHE A 25 -35.54 65.07 -2.82
N ALA A 26 -35.69 66.07 -1.94
CA ALA A 26 -35.22 66.05 -0.56
C ALA A 26 -35.96 67.10 0.28
N MET A 27 -35.74 67.07 1.61
CA MET A 27 -36.44 67.87 2.65
C MET A 27 -37.89 67.44 2.87
N GLY A 28 -38.41 67.42 4.10
CA GLY A 28 -37.78 67.63 5.42
C GLY A 28 -38.75 67.17 6.53
N ARG A 29 -38.63 67.45 7.83
CA ARG A 29 -37.61 68.06 8.71
C ARG A 29 -38.31 68.22 10.07
N LEU A 30 -37.79 67.65 11.16
CA LEU A 30 -37.89 68.08 12.59
C LEU A 30 -37.07 67.02 13.39
N SER A 31 -36.00 67.34 14.13
CA SER A 31 -35.90 68.07 15.42
C SER A 31 -36.52 67.26 16.59
N LEU A 32 -35.95 67.21 17.82
CA LEU A 32 -35.01 68.11 18.50
C LEU A 32 -34.27 67.42 19.68
N ALA A 33 -33.18 68.04 20.18
CA ALA A 33 -32.57 67.87 21.54
C ALA A 33 -31.86 66.54 21.88
N VAL A 34 -30.82 66.48 22.75
CA VAL A 34 -29.93 67.52 23.36
C VAL A 34 -28.53 66.92 23.64
N ARG A 35 -27.50 67.76 23.90
CA ARG A 35 -26.11 67.34 24.22
C ARG A 35 -25.74 67.62 25.69
N LEU A 36 -25.07 66.66 26.37
CA LEU A 36 -23.91 66.80 27.29
C LEU A 36 -23.61 65.43 27.94
N GLY A 37 -22.38 65.04 28.33
CA GLY A 37 -21.06 65.55 27.92
C GLY A 37 -20.08 65.87 29.05
N MET A 38 -19.35 64.88 29.60
CA MET A 38 -17.95 65.05 30.05
C MET A 38 -17.23 63.72 30.34
N LEU A 39 -15.91 63.80 30.49
CA LEU A 39 -14.97 62.70 30.66
C LEU A 39 -14.55 62.53 32.13
N LEU A 40 -14.43 61.28 32.60
CA LEU A 40 -13.56 60.87 33.72
C LEU A 40 -13.35 59.35 33.58
N GLY A 41 -12.17 58.84 33.93
CA GLY A 41 -11.69 57.57 33.37
C GLY A 41 -11.11 56.56 34.36
N VAL A 42 -10.86 55.37 33.82
CA VAL A 42 -9.96 54.30 34.30
C VAL A 42 -10.14 53.84 35.74
N LEU A 43 -10.81 52.69 35.90
CA LEU A 43 -10.27 51.56 36.68
C LEU A 43 -10.90 50.27 36.14
N GLY A 44 -10.12 49.19 36.13
CA GLY A 44 -10.48 47.95 35.42
C GLY A 44 -11.30 46.98 36.27
N ALA A 45 -12.26 46.30 35.64
CA ALA A 45 -12.90 45.10 36.16
C ALA A 45 -13.03 44.08 35.02
N SER A 46 -12.01 43.23 34.86
CA SER A 46 -12.10 42.07 33.97
C SER A 46 -13.12 41.10 34.56
N ALA A 47 -14.29 40.96 33.91
CA ALA A 47 -15.18 39.87 34.24
C ALA A 47 -14.44 38.54 33.97
N PRO A 48 -14.37 37.61 34.95
CA PRO A 48 -13.76 36.32 34.70
C PRO A 48 -14.60 35.60 33.64
N ALA A 49 -13.96 35.18 32.55
CA ALA A 49 -14.54 34.16 31.69
C ALA A 49 -14.73 32.91 32.56
N LEU A 50 -15.96 32.38 32.60
CA LEU A 50 -16.18 31.07 33.19
C LEU A 50 -15.33 30.06 32.39
N PRO A 51 -14.65 29.10 33.04
CA PRO A 51 -13.98 28.04 32.32
C PRO A 51 -15.02 27.30 31.49
N ASP A 52 -14.72 27.08 30.22
CA ASP A 52 -15.53 26.22 29.37
C ASP A 52 -15.48 24.82 29.98
N GLU A 53 -16.59 24.34 30.56
CA GLU A 53 -16.63 22.99 31.08
C GLU A 53 -16.48 22.05 29.88
N ASN A 54 -15.43 21.23 29.90
CA ASN A 54 -15.28 20.13 28.96
C ASN A 54 -16.46 19.17 29.17
N LEU A 55 -17.56 19.44 28.46
CA LEU A 55 -18.54 18.42 28.11
C LEU A 55 -17.73 17.25 27.55
N PRO A 56 -17.80 16.06 28.16
CA PRO A 56 -17.13 14.90 27.59
C PRO A 56 -17.63 14.75 26.16
N ASP A 57 -16.70 14.79 25.21
CA ASP A 57 -17.00 14.31 23.87
C ASP A 57 -17.53 12.88 24.06
N LEU A 58 -18.77 12.65 23.63
CA LEU A 58 -19.35 11.30 23.60
C LEU A 58 -18.80 10.59 22.36
N GLY A 59 -17.47 10.54 22.32
CA GLY A 59 -16.68 9.97 21.25
C GLY A 59 -17.12 8.54 20.99
N ASP A 60 -17.07 8.17 19.72
CA ASP A 60 -17.50 6.85 19.25
C ASP A 60 -16.95 5.74 20.15
N VAL A 61 -17.86 4.94 20.73
CA VAL A 61 -17.54 3.91 21.73
C VAL A 61 -16.59 2.84 21.21
N SER A 62 -16.36 2.76 19.89
CA SER A 62 -15.28 1.99 19.28
C SER A 62 -13.89 2.42 19.77
N GLN A 63 -13.62 3.73 19.91
CA GLN A 63 -12.29 4.29 20.18
C GLN A 63 -11.74 3.96 21.59
N GLY A 64 -12.60 3.50 22.50
CA GLY A 64 -12.20 3.09 23.85
C GLY A 64 -11.76 1.62 23.98
N LEU A 65 -11.92 0.79 22.94
CA LEU A 65 -11.80 -0.67 23.06
C LEU A 65 -10.39 -1.19 22.74
N VAL A 66 -9.74 -0.63 21.73
CA VAL A 66 -8.40 -1.02 21.26
C VAL A 66 -7.63 0.24 20.88
N SER A 67 -6.37 0.36 21.29
CA SER A 67 -5.56 1.51 20.84
C SER A 67 -5.01 1.26 19.43
N PRO A 68 -4.97 2.27 18.53
CA PRO A 68 -4.38 2.12 17.19
C PRO A 68 -2.93 1.63 17.21
N LEU A 69 -2.17 1.91 18.28
CA LEU A 69 -0.82 1.39 18.49
C LEU A 69 -0.80 -0.12 18.77
N ALA A 70 -1.82 -0.68 19.42
CA ALA A 70 -1.96 -2.11 19.63
C ALA A 70 -2.36 -2.84 18.33
N GLU A 71 -3.27 -2.25 17.54
CA GLU A 71 -3.59 -2.76 16.21
C GLU A 71 -2.37 -2.75 15.29
N ARG A 72 -1.62 -1.64 15.25
CA ARG A 72 -0.41 -1.52 14.43
C ARG A 72 0.62 -2.58 14.78
N ARG A 73 0.90 -2.83 16.06
CA ARG A 73 1.79 -3.91 16.51
C ARG A 73 1.29 -5.30 16.11
N ALA A 74 -0.02 -5.56 16.21
CA ALA A 74 -0.59 -6.84 15.78
C ALA A 74 -0.45 -7.03 14.26
N GLY A 75 -0.63 -5.98 13.46
CA GLY A 75 -0.33 -5.95 12.03
C GLY A 75 1.15 -6.22 11.73
N GLU A 76 2.06 -5.53 12.41
CA GLU A 76 3.51 -5.69 12.25
C GLU A 76 4.00 -7.12 12.58
N GLN A 77 3.51 -7.71 13.67
CA GLN A 77 3.76 -9.11 14.02
C GLN A 77 3.19 -10.09 12.98
N SER A 78 2.04 -9.75 12.36
CA SER A 78 1.45 -10.54 11.27
C SER A 78 2.26 -10.44 9.99
N MET A 79 2.77 -9.25 9.66
CA MET A 79 3.67 -9.04 8.52
C MET A 79 5.00 -9.78 8.70
N GLN A 80 5.57 -9.81 9.91
CA GLN A 80 6.76 -10.61 10.22
C GLN A 80 6.50 -12.10 9.94
N GLN A 81 5.39 -12.65 10.43
CA GLN A 81 5.02 -14.06 10.22
C GLN A 81 4.71 -14.38 8.76
N LEU A 82 4.03 -13.48 8.05
CA LEU A 82 3.70 -13.63 6.62
C LEU A 82 4.96 -13.59 5.74
N ARG A 83 5.93 -12.72 6.06
CA ARG A 83 7.26 -12.69 5.42
C ARG A 83 8.06 -13.96 5.72
N ALA A 84 8.17 -14.35 6.99
CA ALA A 84 8.89 -15.56 7.40
C ALA A 84 8.29 -16.84 6.81
N GLY A 85 6.98 -16.86 6.60
CA GLY A 85 6.25 -17.93 5.91
C GLY A 85 6.29 -17.86 4.38
N GLY A 86 7.05 -16.93 3.77
CA GLY A 86 7.19 -16.81 2.32
C GLY A 86 5.94 -16.29 1.58
N GLY A 87 4.96 -15.71 2.29
CA GLY A 87 3.73 -15.20 1.69
C GLY A 87 3.86 -13.82 1.04
N TYR A 88 4.86 -13.03 1.43
CA TYR A 88 5.10 -11.68 0.90
C TYR A 88 5.77 -11.75 -0.47
N PHE A 89 5.19 -11.11 -1.49
CA PHE A 89 5.75 -11.06 -2.84
C PHE A 89 6.62 -9.81 -2.99
N ASP A 90 7.94 -9.98 -2.86
CA ASP A 90 8.92 -8.89 -2.80
C ASP A 90 9.34 -8.39 -4.20
N ASP A 91 8.38 -7.77 -4.89
CA ASP A 91 8.57 -7.10 -6.17
C ASP A 91 8.33 -5.59 -6.00
N PRO A 92 9.37 -4.74 -6.16
CA PRO A 92 9.24 -3.29 -5.98
C PRO A 92 8.26 -2.62 -6.95
N GLU A 93 8.10 -3.13 -8.18
CA GLU A 93 7.19 -2.57 -9.19
C GLU A 93 5.73 -2.88 -8.84
N VAL A 94 5.42 -4.14 -8.52
CA VAL A 94 4.07 -4.57 -8.13
C VAL A 94 3.65 -3.90 -6.81
N ASN A 95 4.56 -3.81 -5.83
CA ASN A 95 4.27 -3.16 -4.55
C ASN A 95 4.17 -1.63 -4.68
N ALA A 96 5.01 -0.97 -5.48
CA ALA A 96 4.88 0.47 -5.73
C ALA A 96 3.55 0.81 -6.40
N TYR A 97 3.13 0.02 -7.39
CA TYR A 97 1.83 0.17 -8.04
C TYR A 97 0.65 0.00 -7.07
N LEU A 98 0.65 -1.06 -6.24
CA LEU A 98 -0.41 -1.27 -5.25
C LEU A 98 -0.51 -0.12 -4.24
N ASN A 99 0.63 0.42 -3.80
CA ASN A 99 0.65 1.58 -2.90
C ASN A 99 0.19 2.86 -3.61
N ALA A 100 0.60 3.11 -4.87
CA ALA A 100 0.12 4.27 -5.63
C ALA A 100 -1.40 4.22 -5.85
N LEU A 101 -1.94 3.05 -6.17
CA LEU A 101 -3.38 2.83 -6.32
C LEU A 101 -4.13 3.00 -4.99
N GLY A 102 -3.61 2.45 -3.90
CA GLY A 102 -4.17 2.59 -2.56
C GLY A 102 -4.15 4.04 -2.06
N GLN A 103 -3.03 4.76 -2.20
CA GLN A 103 -2.93 6.17 -1.81
C GLN A 103 -3.88 7.08 -2.62
N ARG A 104 -4.13 6.76 -3.90
CA ARG A 104 -5.16 7.45 -4.71
C ARG A 104 -6.59 7.23 -4.18
N LEU A 105 -6.89 6.08 -3.59
CA LEU A 105 -8.18 5.81 -2.92
C LEU A 105 -8.27 6.49 -1.54
N LEU A 106 -7.16 6.49 -0.78
CA LEU A 106 -7.09 7.14 0.54
C LEU A 106 -7.30 8.66 0.47
N ALA A 107 -7.04 9.31 -0.67
CA ALA A 107 -7.37 10.71 -0.89
C ALA A 107 -8.88 11.05 -0.79
N GLY A 108 -9.79 10.05 -0.82
CA GLY A 108 -11.21 10.21 -0.51
C GLY A 108 -11.59 9.94 0.96
N VAL A 109 -10.71 9.33 1.75
CA VAL A 109 -10.99 9.00 3.15
C VAL A 109 -11.05 10.28 3.99
N SER A 110 -12.12 10.40 4.79
CA SER A 110 -12.35 11.55 5.67
C SER A 110 -11.96 11.23 7.11
N GLY A 111 -11.21 12.13 7.75
CA GLY A 111 -10.77 11.98 9.14
C GLY A 111 -9.36 11.39 9.28
N SER A 112 -9.04 10.92 10.48
CA SER A 112 -7.75 10.27 10.77
C SER A 112 -7.83 8.78 10.46
N HIS A 113 -6.80 8.24 9.81
CA HIS A 113 -6.67 6.82 9.48
C HIS A 113 -5.22 6.36 9.75
N PRO A 114 -4.95 5.05 9.94
CA PRO A 114 -3.58 4.55 10.08
C PRO A 114 -2.76 4.80 8.80
N GLU A 115 -1.43 4.72 8.93
CA GLU A 115 -0.55 4.60 7.76
C GLU A 115 -0.81 3.24 7.08
N PHE A 116 -1.23 3.27 5.81
CA PHE A 116 -1.45 2.06 5.04
C PHE A 116 -0.18 1.55 4.35
N LEU A 117 -0.02 0.22 4.32
CA LEU A 117 0.92 -0.48 3.45
C LEU A 117 0.16 -1.52 2.64
N PHE A 118 0.09 -1.31 1.32
CA PHE A 118 -0.46 -2.26 0.38
C PHE A 118 0.67 -3.18 -0.10
N PHE A 119 0.43 -4.49 -0.17
CA PHE A 119 1.47 -5.44 -0.56
C PHE A 119 0.93 -6.63 -1.35
N ALA A 120 1.76 -7.16 -2.24
CA ALA A 120 1.45 -8.33 -3.04
C ALA A 120 1.68 -9.64 -2.25
N VAL A 121 0.85 -10.63 -2.52
CA VAL A 121 0.93 -11.99 -1.96
C VAL A 121 1.09 -12.99 -3.11
N GLY A 122 2.11 -13.84 -3.02
CA GLY A 122 2.52 -14.76 -4.10
C GLY A 122 1.58 -15.95 -4.25
N SER A 123 0.36 -15.72 -4.76
CA SER A 123 -0.71 -16.72 -4.78
C SER A 123 -1.66 -16.52 -5.95
N ALA A 124 -1.94 -17.61 -6.69
CA ALA A 124 -2.86 -17.60 -7.83
C ALA A 124 -4.36 -17.56 -7.42
N GLU A 125 -4.66 -17.78 -6.15
CA GLU A 125 -6.00 -17.64 -5.57
C GLU A 125 -6.52 -16.18 -5.71
N ILE A 126 -7.80 -16.00 -6.05
CA ILE A 126 -8.43 -14.66 -6.10
C ILE A 126 -8.76 -14.21 -4.67
N ASN A 127 -7.90 -13.36 -4.09
CA ASN A 127 -8.08 -12.81 -2.74
C ASN A 127 -7.49 -11.40 -2.57
N ALA A 128 -8.07 -10.64 -1.64
CA ALA A 128 -7.44 -9.56 -0.91
C ALA A 128 -7.78 -9.74 0.58
N PHE A 129 -7.12 -9.01 1.48
CA PHE A 129 -7.46 -8.95 2.90
C PHE A 129 -6.79 -7.77 3.62
N ALA A 130 -7.52 -7.12 4.53
CA ALA A 130 -6.97 -6.25 5.55
C ALA A 130 -6.42 -7.03 6.77
N LEU A 131 -5.32 -6.54 7.34
CA LEU A 131 -4.83 -6.86 8.69
C LEU A 131 -4.94 -5.61 9.58
N PRO A 132 -4.91 -5.76 10.93
CA PRO A 132 -4.94 -4.61 11.85
C PRO A 132 -3.86 -3.56 11.55
N GLY A 133 -4.18 -2.28 11.71
CA GLY A 133 -3.19 -1.18 11.64
C GLY A 133 -2.70 -0.79 10.24
N GLY A 134 -3.47 -1.07 9.18
CA GLY A 134 -3.28 -0.49 7.85
C GLY A 134 -2.63 -1.39 6.79
N PHE A 135 -2.29 -2.64 7.10
CA PHE A 135 -1.68 -3.54 6.13
C PHE A 135 -2.75 -4.22 5.26
N VAL A 136 -2.66 -4.10 3.93
CA VAL A 136 -3.62 -4.68 2.98
C VAL A 136 -2.89 -5.60 1.99
N GLY A 137 -3.16 -6.90 2.10
CA GLY A 137 -2.57 -7.93 1.24
C GLY A 137 -3.41 -8.19 0.00
N VAL A 138 -2.76 -8.31 -1.15
CA VAL A 138 -3.42 -8.51 -2.46
C VAL A 138 -2.78 -9.70 -3.17
N ASN A 139 -3.53 -10.76 -3.45
CA ASN A 139 -3.00 -11.90 -4.19
C ASN A 139 -2.68 -11.52 -5.65
N THR A 140 -1.55 -11.98 -6.19
CA THR A 140 -1.21 -11.79 -7.61
C THR A 140 -2.29 -12.37 -8.54
N GLY A 141 -2.95 -13.46 -8.15
CA GLY A 141 -4.12 -14.02 -8.84
C GLY A 141 -5.31 -13.06 -8.98
N LEU A 142 -5.60 -12.24 -7.97
CA LEU A 142 -6.62 -11.18 -8.06
C LEU A 142 -6.21 -10.09 -9.06
N ILE A 143 -4.96 -9.62 -8.99
CA ILE A 143 -4.42 -8.62 -9.92
C ILE A 143 -4.49 -9.13 -11.36
N LEU A 144 -4.27 -10.43 -11.60
CA LEU A 144 -4.39 -11.05 -12.92
C LEU A 144 -5.84 -11.24 -13.38
N ALA A 145 -6.77 -11.56 -12.47
CA ALA A 145 -8.18 -11.90 -12.76
C ALA A 145 -9.11 -10.69 -13.03
N THR A 146 -8.72 -9.48 -12.60
CA THR A 146 -9.45 -8.25 -12.98
C THR A 146 -9.36 -7.99 -14.50
N ARG A 147 -10.34 -7.25 -15.03
CA ARG A 147 -10.44 -6.85 -16.44
C ARG A 147 -10.07 -5.38 -16.67
N SER A 148 -10.25 -4.54 -15.66
CA SER A 148 -9.84 -3.13 -15.62
C SER A 148 -9.23 -2.74 -14.26
N GLU A 149 -8.54 -1.61 -14.22
CA GLU A 149 -7.94 -1.04 -13.01
C GLU A 149 -9.00 -0.64 -11.99
N SER A 150 -10.13 -0.10 -12.46
CA SER A 150 -11.26 0.29 -11.59
C SER A 150 -11.82 -0.90 -10.77
N GLU A 151 -11.68 -2.14 -11.25
CA GLU A 151 -12.10 -3.33 -10.50
C GLU A 151 -11.10 -3.68 -9.39
N LEU A 152 -9.80 -3.58 -9.65
CA LEU A 152 -8.78 -3.76 -8.61
C LEU A 152 -8.91 -2.66 -7.55
N ALA A 153 -9.14 -1.42 -8.00
CA ALA A 153 -9.47 -0.30 -7.14
C ALA A 153 -10.75 -0.55 -6.30
N SER A 154 -11.77 -1.22 -6.85
CA SER A 154 -13.00 -1.54 -6.11
C SER A 154 -12.78 -2.50 -4.94
N VAL A 155 -11.89 -3.49 -5.09
CA VAL A 155 -11.51 -4.39 -4.00
C VAL A 155 -10.63 -3.65 -2.98
N LEU A 156 -9.67 -2.84 -3.43
CA LEU A 156 -8.87 -2.04 -2.50
C LEU A 156 -9.71 -1.02 -1.71
N ALA A 157 -10.74 -0.43 -2.31
CA ALA A 157 -11.66 0.46 -1.61
C ALA A 157 -12.50 -0.28 -0.54
N HIS A 158 -12.83 -1.55 -0.79
CA HIS A 158 -13.49 -2.43 0.18
C HIS A 158 -12.57 -2.73 1.38
N GLU A 159 -11.33 -3.17 1.12
CA GLU A 159 -10.34 -3.45 2.18
C GLU A 159 -9.93 -2.19 2.96
N ILE A 160 -9.77 -1.04 2.30
CA ILE A 160 -9.55 0.25 2.96
C ILE A 160 -10.69 0.54 3.93
N THR A 161 -11.94 0.32 3.51
CA THR A 161 -13.10 0.55 4.38
C THR A 161 -13.09 -0.40 5.59
N HIS A 162 -12.71 -1.67 5.43
CA HIS A 162 -12.57 -2.59 6.58
C HIS A 162 -11.60 -2.06 7.65
N VAL A 163 -10.53 -1.37 7.24
CA VAL A 163 -9.59 -0.71 8.15
C VAL A 163 -10.18 0.58 8.72
N THR A 164 -10.64 1.54 7.89
CA THR A 164 -11.09 2.87 8.38
C THR A 164 -12.31 2.77 9.30
N GLN A 165 -13.19 1.80 9.03
CA GLN A 165 -14.37 1.53 9.84
C GLN A 165 -14.10 0.57 11.01
N ASN A 166 -12.84 0.24 11.28
CA ASN A 166 -12.36 -0.58 12.39
C ASN A 166 -13.10 -1.93 12.50
N HIS A 167 -13.44 -2.57 11.37
CA HIS A 167 -14.28 -3.78 11.37
C HIS A 167 -13.64 -4.93 12.14
N ILE A 168 -12.32 -5.05 12.13
CA ILE A 168 -11.61 -6.09 12.88
C ILE A 168 -11.80 -5.87 14.39
N ALA A 169 -11.53 -4.66 14.91
CA ALA A 169 -11.78 -4.34 16.32
C ALA A 169 -13.25 -4.51 16.72
N ARG A 170 -14.19 -3.97 15.93
CA ARG A 170 -15.64 -4.13 16.16
C ARG A 170 -16.09 -5.60 16.14
N GLN A 171 -15.41 -6.46 15.39
CA GLN A 171 -15.72 -7.89 15.28
C GLN A 171 -15.17 -8.75 16.44
N VAL A 172 -13.97 -8.47 16.96
CA VAL A 172 -13.50 -9.12 18.21
C VAL A 172 -14.22 -8.53 19.43
N GLY A 173 -14.79 -7.32 19.31
CA GLY A 173 -15.65 -6.68 20.31
C GLY A 173 -14.85 -5.87 21.33
N ALA A 174 -15.26 -5.90 22.60
CA ALA A 174 -14.51 -5.31 23.72
C ALA A 174 -13.29 -6.19 24.10
N ALA A 175 -12.46 -6.49 23.11
CA ALA A 175 -11.37 -7.46 23.17
C ALA A 175 -10.14 -6.89 23.88
N SER A 176 -9.47 -7.71 24.68
CA SER A 176 -8.13 -7.35 25.16
C SER A 176 -7.12 -7.39 24.00
N ASN A 177 -6.11 -6.51 24.00
CA ASN A 177 -5.04 -6.44 22.98
C ASN A 177 -4.45 -7.82 22.60
N SER A 178 -4.38 -8.73 23.57
CA SER A 178 -3.93 -10.12 23.41
C SER A 178 -4.76 -10.97 22.44
N GLN A 179 -6.09 -10.75 22.36
CA GLN A 179 -6.96 -11.51 21.45
C GLN A 179 -6.74 -11.10 19.99
N ILE A 180 -6.53 -9.81 19.74
CA ILE A 180 -6.24 -9.28 18.39
C ILE A 180 -4.86 -9.75 17.93
N ALA A 181 -3.84 -9.71 18.78
CA ALA A 181 -2.51 -10.26 18.46
C ALA A 181 -2.58 -11.78 18.13
N GLY A 182 -3.35 -12.55 18.91
CA GLY A 182 -3.57 -13.98 18.66
C GLY A 182 -4.30 -14.26 17.34
N MET A 183 -5.35 -13.50 17.01
CA MET A 183 -6.10 -13.65 15.76
C MET A 183 -5.28 -13.21 14.54
N ALA A 184 -4.47 -12.15 14.68
CA ALA A 184 -3.65 -11.62 13.59
C ALA A 184 -2.45 -12.56 13.27
N ALA A 185 -1.81 -13.15 14.29
CA ALA A 185 -0.85 -14.24 14.09
C ALA A 185 -1.47 -15.45 13.38
N LEU A 186 -2.70 -15.83 13.75
CA LEU A 186 -3.43 -16.95 13.15
C LEU A 186 -3.83 -16.66 11.69
N LEU A 187 -4.19 -15.42 11.36
CA LEU A 187 -4.36 -14.93 9.98
C LEU A 187 -3.08 -15.10 9.15
N ALA A 188 -1.95 -14.60 9.65
CA ALA A 188 -0.65 -14.69 8.97
C ALA A 188 -0.23 -16.15 8.72
N ALA A 189 -0.40 -17.01 9.72
CA ALA A 189 -0.11 -18.44 9.61
C ALA A 189 -1.01 -19.15 8.58
N LEU A 190 -2.29 -18.78 8.48
CA LEU A 190 -3.20 -19.31 7.46
C LEU A 190 -2.85 -18.84 6.03
N VAL A 191 -2.38 -17.60 5.86
CA VAL A 191 -1.89 -17.11 4.56
C VAL A 191 -0.60 -17.85 4.16
N ALA A 192 0.37 -17.97 5.08
CA ALA A 192 1.59 -18.73 4.85
C ALA A 192 1.33 -20.20 4.50
N ALA A 193 0.46 -20.89 5.24
CA ALA A 193 0.12 -22.29 5.00
C ALA A 193 -0.54 -22.53 3.63
N ARG A 194 -1.27 -21.55 3.08
CA ARG A 194 -1.91 -21.63 1.76
C ARG A 194 -0.93 -21.46 0.59
N ASN A 195 0.23 -20.85 0.80
CA ASN A 195 1.22 -20.55 -0.24
C ASN A 195 2.29 -21.66 -0.41
N GLY A 196 2.16 -22.79 0.29
CA GLY A 196 2.96 -24.01 0.07
C GLY A 196 4.40 -23.98 0.61
N SER A 197 4.86 -22.84 1.10
CA SER A 197 6.21 -22.54 1.60
C SER A 197 6.54 -23.13 2.98
N GLY A 198 6.27 -24.43 3.18
CA GLY A 198 6.88 -25.22 4.26
C GLY A 198 5.98 -26.26 4.94
N GLN A 199 6.49 -27.48 5.05
CA GLN A 199 5.81 -28.62 5.74
C GLN A 199 5.60 -28.39 7.25
N ALA A 200 6.21 -27.35 7.83
CA ALA A 200 6.07 -27.01 9.25
C ALA A 200 4.73 -26.34 9.59
N ALA A 201 4.17 -25.51 8.69
CA ALA A 201 2.95 -24.75 8.97
C ALA A 201 1.71 -25.66 9.08
N SER A 202 1.64 -26.70 8.25
CA SER A 202 0.55 -27.68 8.23
C SER A 202 0.50 -28.60 9.47
N ALA A 203 1.54 -28.63 10.30
CA ALA A 203 1.60 -29.50 11.48
C ALA A 203 1.05 -28.84 12.76
N ALA A 204 1.03 -27.51 12.84
CA ALA A 204 0.70 -26.77 14.06
C ALA A 204 -0.78 -26.39 14.20
N ILE A 205 -1.50 -26.22 13.09
CA ILE A 205 -2.90 -25.80 13.08
C ILE A 205 -3.77 -26.99 12.67
N SER A 206 -4.54 -27.53 13.61
CA SER A 206 -5.55 -28.55 13.27
C SER A 206 -6.63 -27.96 12.37
N THR A 207 -7.22 -28.76 11.47
CA THR A 207 -8.26 -28.29 10.55
C THR A 207 -9.43 -27.64 11.28
N THR A 208 -9.76 -28.12 12.48
CA THR A 208 -10.77 -27.52 13.37
C THR A 208 -10.38 -26.10 13.80
N MET A 209 -9.14 -25.87 14.22
CA MET A 209 -8.64 -24.54 14.58
C MET A 209 -8.61 -23.61 13.35
N ALA A 210 -8.22 -24.11 12.17
CA ALA A 210 -8.24 -23.34 10.93
C ALA A 210 -9.66 -22.91 10.52
N VAL A 211 -10.65 -23.80 10.65
CA VAL A 211 -12.06 -23.52 10.37
C VAL A 211 -12.65 -22.56 11.42
N GLN A 212 -12.32 -22.73 12.70
CA GLN A 212 -12.77 -21.84 13.76
C GLN A 212 -12.17 -20.43 13.60
N ALA A 213 -10.88 -20.33 13.26
CA ALA A 213 -10.23 -19.07 12.90
C ALA A 213 -10.91 -18.40 11.70
N GLN A 214 -11.14 -19.14 10.61
CA GLN A 214 -11.87 -18.63 9.44
C GLN A 214 -13.26 -18.12 9.84
N SER A 215 -13.99 -18.81 10.73
CA SER A 215 -15.30 -18.34 11.21
C SER A 215 -15.24 -17.07 12.07
N GLN A 216 -14.11 -16.76 12.71
CA GLN A 216 -13.91 -15.55 13.51
C GLN A 216 -13.52 -14.33 12.68
N ILE A 217 -12.90 -14.52 11.50
CA ILE A 217 -12.46 -13.45 10.59
C ILE A 217 -13.45 -13.16 9.46
N ASN A 218 -14.47 -13.99 9.25
CA ASN A 218 -15.51 -13.75 8.25
C ASN A 218 -16.35 -12.54 8.67
N PHE A 219 -16.35 -11.47 7.88
CA PHE A 219 -17.02 -10.24 8.26
C PHE A 219 -18.55 -10.40 8.33
N THR A 220 -19.18 -9.68 9.25
CA THR A 220 -20.64 -9.71 9.41
C THR A 220 -21.33 -9.16 8.16
N ARG A 221 -22.58 -9.57 7.88
CA ARG A 221 -23.37 -8.97 6.77
C ARG A 221 -23.61 -7.46 6.94
N GLU A 222 -23.37 -6.90 8.12
CA GLU A 222 -23.41 -5.47 8.35
C GLU A 222 -22.08 -4.82 7.96
N HIS A 223 -20.95 -5.35 8.44
CA HIS A 223 -19.59 -4.93 8.03
C HIS A 223 -19.40 -5.01 6.51
N GLU A 224 -19.84 -6.09 5.86
CA GLU A 224 -19.74 -6.25 4.41
C GLU A 224 -20.55 -5.19 3.64
N ARG A 225 -21.77 -4.86 4.12
CA ARG A 225 -22.58 -3.80 3.50
C ARG A 225 -22.02 -2.41 3.81
N GLU A 226 -21.46 -2.17 4.99
CA GLU A 226 -20.76 -0.91 5.29
C GLU A 226 -19.55 -0.73 4.36
N ALA A 227 -18.80 -1.80 4.13
CA ALA A 227 -17.65 -1.87 3.24
C ALA A 227 -17.99 -1.62 1.77
N ASP A 228 -19.01 -2.30 1.23
CA ASP A 228 -19.50 -2.06 -0.14
C ASP A 228 -19.87 -0.57 -0.35
N ARG A 229 -20.59 0.01 0.62
CA ARG A 229 -21.22 1.34 0.48
C ARG A 229 -20.23 2.50 0.56
N ILE A 230 -19.27 2.44 1.48
CA ILE A 230 -18.22 3.46 1.58
C ILE A 230 -17.14 3.20 0.53
N GLY A 231 -16.78 1.94 0.26
CA GLY A 231 -15.84 1.58 -0.81
C GLY A 231 -16.29 2.07 -2.19
N PHE A 232 -17.58 1.92 -2.52
CA PHE A 232 -18.18 2.49 -3.74
C PHE A 232 -18.05 4.03 -3.80
N THR A 233 -18.16 4.70 -2.66
CA THR A 233 -18.06 6.17 -2.54
C THR A 233 -16.61 6.64 -2.73
N LEU A 234 -15.65 5.95 -2.09
CA LEU A 234 -14.20 6.19 -2.29
C LEU A 234 -13.79 5.97 -3.75
N LEU A 235 -14.37 4.96 -4.41
CA LEU A 235 -14.08 4.59 -5.79
C LEU A 235 -14.48 5.68 -6.80
N ASP A 236 -15.67 6.28 -6.66
CA ASP A 236 -16.06 7.44 -7.49
C ASP A 236 -15.23 8.69 -7.17
N GLN A 237 -15.00 8.99 -5.88
CA GLN A 237 -14.22 10.15 -5.43
C GLN A 237 -12.77 10.11 -5.94
N ALA A 238 -12.14 8.92 -5.96
CA ALA A 238 -10.82 8.70 -6.54
C ALA A 238 -10.82 8.75 -8.09
N GLY A 239 -11.97 8.96 -8.73
CA GLY A 239 -12.12 9.14 -10.17
C GLY A 239 -12.14 7.85 -10.98
N PHE A 240 -12.34 6.68 -10.35
CA PHE A 240 -12.53 5.41 -11.04
C PHE A 240 -13.97 5.24 -11.54
N ASP A 241 -14.25 4.14 -12.26
CA ASP A 241 -15.61 3.77 -12.63
C ASP A 241 -16.24 2.96 -11.50
N ALA A 242 -17.11 3.57 -10.70
CA ALA A 242 -17.70 2.95 -9.50
C ALA A 242 -18.42 1.61 -9.79
N ARG A 243 -18.90 1.48 -11.02
CA ARG A 243 -19.66 0.37 -11.59
C ARG A 243 -18.78 -0.85 -11.90
N ALA A 244 -17.47 -0.71 -11.71
CA ALA A 244 -16.54 -1.82 -11.64
C ALA A 244 -16.82 -2.75 -10.44
N MET A 245 -17.38 -2.23 -9.33
CA MET A 245 -17.72 -3.04 -8.16
C MET A 245 -18.84 -4.04 -8.45
N SER A 246 -19.98 -3.57 -8.98
CA SER A 246 -21.09 -4.42 -9.45
C SER A 246 -20.61 -5.43 -10.51
N GLY A 247 -19.89 -4.95 -11.52
CA GLY A 247 -19.31 -5.78 -12.59
C GLY A 247 -18.26 -6.81 -12.13
N PHE A 248 -17.60 -6.61 -10.98
CA PHE A 248 -16.70 -7.58 -10.37
C PHE A 248 -17.47 -8.63 -9.55
N PHE A 249 -18.43 -8.18 -8.72
CA PHE A 249 -19.33 -9.05 -7.94
C PHE A 249 -20.16 -10.01 -8.82
N GLU A 250 -20.65 -9.57 -9.97
CA GLU A 250 -21.33 -10.45 -10.93
C GLU A 250 -20.42 -11.59 -11.40
N ARG A 251 -19.14 -11.30 -11.69
CA ARG A 251 -18.21 -12.32 -12.19
C ARG A 251 -17.70 -13.26 -11.10
N LEU A 252 -17.58 -12.79 -9.86
CA LEU A 252 -17.31 -13.67 -8.72
C LEU A 252 -18.44 -14.71 -8.55
N GLN A 253 -19.71 -14.30 -8.69
CA GLN A 253 -20.85 -15.25 -8.71
C GLN A 253 -20.82 -16.18 -9.93
N GLN A 254 -20.47 -15.68 -11.12
CA GLN A 254 -20.35 -16.51 -12.32
C GLN A 254 -19.23 -17.56 -12.18
N ALA A 255 -18.10 -17.22 -11.55
CA ALA A 255 -17.01 -18.16 -11.28
C ALA A 255 -17.46 -19.30 -10.35
N VAL A 256 -18.17 -18.98 -9.25
CA VAL A 256 -18.76 -20.00 -8.34
C VAL A 256 -19.74 -20.90 -9.07
N ARG A 257 -20.56 -20.36 -9.97
CA ARG A 257 -21.53 -21.14 -10.76
C ARG A 257 -20.88 -22.00 -11.84
N GLY A 258 -19.66 -21.69 -12.26
CA GLY A 258 -18.92 -22.39 -13.32
C GLY A 258 -17.93 -23.45 -12.82
N GLN A 259 -17.67 -23.54 -11.52
CA GLN A 259 -16.75 -24.52 -10.93
C GLN A 259 -17.43 -25.31 -9.81
N GLU A 260 -17.77 -26.57 -10.08
CA GLU A 260 -18.24 -27.51 -9.07
C GLU A 260 -17.11 -27.88 -8.09
N GLY A 261 -16.97 -27.09 -7.01
CA GLY A 261 -16.15 -27.44 -5.84
C GLY A 261 -15.26 -26.32 -5.26
N SER A 262 -14.98 -25.26 -6.02
CA SER A 262 -13.99 -24.23 -5.64
C SER A 262 -14.56 -22.82 -5.56
N THR A 263 -15.28 -22.51 -4.47
CA THR A 263 -15.60 -21.12 -4.10
C THR A 263 -14.30 -20.32 -3.92
N PRO A 264 -14.07 -19.22 -4.67
CA PRO A 264 -12.87 -18.38 -4.56
C PRO A 264 -12.57 -17.94 -3.12
N SER A 265 -11.29 -17.85 -2.76
CA SER A 265 -10.83 -17.41 -1.42
C SER A 265 -11.52 -16.15 -0.91
N TYR A 266 -11.66 -15.12 -1.76
CA TYR A 266 -12.31 -13.87 -1.39
C TYR A 266 -13.74 -14.10 -0.88
N LEU A 267 -14.50 -14.97 -1.53
CA LEU A 267 -15.87 -15.29 -1.13
C LEU A 267 -15.97 -16.18 0.13
N ARG A 268 -14.84 -16.66 0.65
CA ARG A 268 -14.79 -17.40 1.93
C ARG A 268 -14.65 -16.46 3.13
N SER A 269 -13.98 -15.30 2.98
CA SER A 269 -13.92 -14.23 4.00
C SER A 269 -14.97 -13.13 3.81
N HIS A 270 -15.39 -12.87 2.56
CA HIS A 270 -16.35 -11.82 2.14
C HIS A 270 -17.58 -12.46 1.45
N PRO A 271 -18.56 -13.01 2.21
CA PRO A 271 -19.69 -13.72 1.61
C PRO A 271 -20.57 -12.80 0.75
N LEU A 272 -20.49 -12.98 -0.57
CA LEU A 272 -21.25 -12.19 -1.52
C LEU A 272 -22.68 -12.73 -1.66
N THR A 273 -23.65 -11.95 -1.17
CA THR A 273 -25.08 -12.27 -1.24
C THR A 273 -25.76 -11.52 -2.39
N HIS A 274 -26.92 -12.02 -2.86
CA HIS A 274 -27.72 -11.29 -3.86
C HIS A 274 -28.20 -9.91 -3.36
N GLU A 275 -28.32 -9.71 -2.04
CA GLU A 275 -28.61 -8.41 -1.42
C GLU A 275 -27.49 -7.38 -1.70
N ARG A 276 -26.21 -7.76 -1.51
CA ARG A 276 -25.05 -6.88 -1.77
C ARG A 276 -24.91 -6.52 -3.24
N VAL A 277 -25.15 -7.50 -4.11
CA VAL A 277 -25.13 -7.31 -5.57
C VAL A 277 -26.19 -6.30 -6.00
N ALA A 278 -27.40 -6.40 -5.42
CA ALA A 278 -28.46 -5.42 -5.65
C ALA A 278 -28.10 -4.03 -5.10
N ASP A 279 -27.59 -3.90 -3.87
CA ASP A 279 -27.18 -2.58 -3.30
C ASP A 279 -26.11 -1.90 -4.17
N ALA A 280 -25.16 -2.67 -4.73
CA ALA A 280 -24.15 -2.17 -5.67
C ALA A 280 -24.75 -1.74 -7.03
N GLN A 281 -25.71 -2.49 -7.58
CA GLN A 281 -26.41 -2.16 -8.83
C GLN A 281 -27.34 -0.95 -8.68
N ASP A 282 -28.10 -0.87 -7.57
CA ASP A 282 -28.96 0.28 -7.24
C ASP A 282 -28.12 1.56 -7.02
N ARG A 283 -26.91 1.43 -6.49
CA ARG A 283 -25.94 2.53 -6.39
C ARG A 283 -25.38 2.95 -7.74
N GLU A 284 -25.04 2.01 -8.61
CA GLU A 284 -24.64 2.29 -10.00
C GLU A 284 -25.68 3.17 -10.71
N ALA A 285 -26.98 2.92 -10.52
CA ALA A 285 -28.05 3.73 -11.10
C ALA A 285 -28.10 5.20 -10.61
N SER A 286 -27.40 5.54 -9.52
CA SER A 286 -27.31 6.91 -8.97
C SER A 286 -26.11 7.72 -9.48
N VAL A 287 -25.14 7.09 -10.16
CA VAL A 287 -23.88 7.73 -10.60
C VAL A 287 -23.86 7.88 -12.12
N PRO A 288 -23.45 9.03 -12.68
CA PRO A 288 -23.30 9.16 -14.14
C PRO A 288 -22.19 8.24 -14.68
N TYR A 289 -22.47 7.58 -15.81
CA TYR A 289 -21.49 6.79 -16.55
C TYR A 289 -20.20 7.60 -16.83
N ARG A 290 -19.05 7.05 -16.44
CA ARG A 290 -17.71 7.57 -16.73
C ARG A 290 -16.87 6.48 -17.37
N GLN A 291 -16.43 6.67 -18.62
CA GLN A 291 -15.43 5.80 -19.22
C GLN A 291 -14.06 6.16 -18.63
N VAL A 292 -13.58 5.34 -17.69
CA VAL A 292 -12.22 5.45 -17.15
C VAL A 292 -11.32 4.49 -17.92
N GLY A 293 -10.21 5.00 -18.46
CA GLY A 293 -9.16 4.18 -19.04
C GLY A 293 -8.21 3.69 -17.96
N ASP A 294 -7.73 2.45 -18.09
CA ASP A 294 -6.73 1.87 -17.21
C ASP A 294 -5.38 2.61 -17.32
N SER A 295 -4.63 2.69 -16.22
CA SER A 295 -3.24 3.15 -16.23
C SER A 295 -2.33 2.24 -17.07
N LEU A 296 -1.21 2.80 -17.54
CA LEU A 296 -0.16 1.99 -18.16
C LEU A 296 0.49 1.07 -17.11
N ASP A 297 0.63 1.52 -15.87
CA ASP A 297 1.14 0.74 -14.74
C ASP A 297 0.34 -0.55 -14.51
N PHE A 298 -1.01 -0.47 -14.46
CA PHE A 298 -1.88 -1.64 -14.34
C PHE A 298 -1.61 -2.68 -15.42
N HIS A 299 -1.45 -2.24 -16.67
CA HIS A 299 -1.12 -3.14 -17.77
C HIS A 299 0.30 -3.71 -17.67
N LEU A 300 1.31 -2.88 -17.34
CA LEU A 300 2.71 -3.29 -17.19
C LEU A 300 2.88 -4.29 -16.04
N VAL A 301 2.31 -4.01 -14.86
CA VAL A 301 2.31 -4.91 -13.69
C VAL A 301 1.62 -6.24 -14.01
N LYS A 302 0.49 -6.24 -14.73
CA LYS A 302 -0.17 -7.48 -15.15
C LYS A 302 0.62 -8.26 -16.20
N ALA A 303 1.45 -7.60 -16.99
CA ALA A 303 2.38 -8.27 -17.88
C ALA A 303 3.62 -8.82 -17.13
N LEU A 304 4.13 -8.08 -16.13
CA LEU A 304 5.20 -8.53 -15.25
C LEU A 304 4.80 -9.78 -14.47
N LEU A 305 3.64 -9.76 -13.82
CA LEU A 305 3.08 -10.91 -13.11
C LEU A 305 2.85 -12.13 -14.02
N ARG A 306 2.38 -11.93 -15.26
CA ARG A 306 2.30 -13.01 -16.26
C ARG A 306 3.67 -13.51 -16.70
N SER A 307 4.68 -12.65 -16.73
CA SER A 307 6.04 -13.04 -17.09
C SER A 307 6.69 -13.96 -16.06
N TYR A 308 6.19 -14.00 -14.82
CA TYR A 308 6.64 -14.92 -13.77
C TYR A 308 5.95 -16.29 -13.78
N ASP A 309 4.83 -16.44 -14.48
CA ASP A 309 4.13 -17.71 -14.61
C ASP A 309 4.95 -18.73 -15.43
N GLY A 310 4.69 -20.03 -15.20
CA GLY A 310 5.31 -21.14 -15.90
C GLY A 310 6.86 -21.13 -15.95
N GLN A 311 7.41 -21.86 -16.91
CA GLN A 311 8.83 -21.76 -17.26
C GLN A 311 9.11 -20.49 -18.09
N PRO A 312 10.33 -19.90 -18.01
CA PRO A 312 10.67 -18.71 -18.76
C PRO A 312 10.43 -18.83 -20.27
N GLU A 313 10.75 -20.00 -20.85
CA GLU A 313 10.59 -20.30 -22.27
C GLU A 313 9.11 -20.35 -22.70
N GLU A 314 8.23 -20.84 -21.82
CA GLU A 314 6.79 -20.91 -22.04
C GLU A 314 6.18 -19.50 -22.02
N ALA A 315 6.57 -18.67 -21.04
CA ALA A 315 6.17 -17.26 -20.97
C ALA A 315 6.66 -16.48 -22.21
N VAL A 316 7.91 -16.67 -22.65
CA VAL A 316 8.43 -16.09 -23.90
C VAL A 316 7.60 -16.52 -25.11
N ALA A 317 7.16 -17.78 -25.18
CA ALA A 317 6.32 -18.28 -26.28
C ALA A 317 4.92 -17.65 -26.28
N ASP A 318 4.23 -17.60 -25.13
CA ASP A 318 2.90 -17.00 -24.98
C ASP A 318 2.91 -15.50 -25.35
N PHE A 319 3.87 -14.72 -24.82
CA PHE A 319 4.00 -13.31 -25.18
C PHE A 319 4.33 -13.10 -26.67
N THR A 320 5.18 -13.96 -27.27
CA THR A 320 5.50 -13.89 -28.70
C THR A 320 4.26 -14.21 -29.56
N SER A 321 3.46 -15.22 -29.21
CA SER A 321 2.18 -15.54 -29.85
C SER A 321 1.21 -14.36 -29.77
N ARG A 322 1.00 -13.77 -28.58
CA ARG A 322 0.12 -12.61 -28.40
C ARG A 322 0.51 -11.41 -29.27
N LEU A 323 1.79 -11.13 -29.43
CA LEU A 323 2.24 -10.03 -30.30
C LEU A 323 1.99 -10.35 -31.79
N ALA A 324 2.29 -11.57 -32.24
CA ALA A 324 2.08 -11.99 -33.62
C ALA A 324 0.59 -12.05 -34.01
N GLU A 325 -0.25 -12.59 -33.14
CA GLU A 325 -1.71 -12.69 -33.29
C GLU A 325 -2.45 -11.37 -33.00
N LYS A 326 -1.74 -10.35 -32.51
CA LYS A 326 -2.30 -9.08 -32.01
C LYS A 326 -3.33 -9.26 -30.88
N ARG A 327 -3.14 -10.29 -30.06
CA ARG A 327 -4.08 -10.79 -29.05
C ARG A 327 -3.80 -10.18 -27.67
N TYR A 328 -3.72 -8.85 -27.63
CA TYR A 328 -3.36 -8.04 -26.45
C TYR A 328 -4.35 -6.90 -26.17
N GLN A 329 -4.39 -6.42 -24.93
CA GLN A 329 -5.05 -5.16 -24.56
C GLN A 329 -4.12 -3.96 -24.79
N SER A 330 -2.88 -4.05 -24.30
CA SER A 330 -1.80 -3.07 -24.52
C SER A 330 -0.60 -3.74 -25.17
N ARG A 331 -0.17 -3.25 -26.35
CA ARG A 331 1.03 -3.75 -27.04
C ARG A 331 2.29 -3.44 -26.23
N THR A 332 2.39 -2.23 -25.66
CA THR A 332 3.47 -1.78 -24.78
C THR A 332 3.67 -2.75 -23.62
N ALA A 333 2.60 -3.08 -22.90
CA ALA A 333 2.68 -4.04 -21.80
C ALA A 333 3.01 -5.46 -22.27
N THR A 334 2.53 -5.87 -23.45
CA THR A 334 2.82 -7.21 -23.99
C THR A 334 4.30 -7.35 -24.40
N ARG A 335 4.93 -6.30 -24.93
CA ARG A 335 6.39 -6.25 -25.14
C ARG A 335 7.17 -6.18 -23.83
N TYR A 336 6.70 -5.42 -22.84
CA TYR A 336 7.33 -5.37 -21.52
C TYR A 336 7.33 -6.74 -20.81
N GLY A 337 6.20 -7.46 -20.83
CA GLY A 337 6.12 -8.84 -20.33
C GLY A 337 7.01 -9.82 -21.10
N LEU A 338 7.15 -9.63 -22.43
CA LEU A 338 8.12 -10.37 -23.23
C LEU A 338 9.57 -10.07 -22.80
N ALA A 339 9.92 -8.81 -22.56
CA ALA A 339 11.24 -8.41 -22.08
C ALA A 339 11.56 -9.04 -20.72
N ALA A 340 10.62 -9.03 -19.78
CA ALA A 340 10.75 -9.66 -18.47
C ALA A 340 10.86 -11.20 -18.56
N ALA A 341 10.07 -11.85 -19.43
CA ALA A 341 10.19 -13.29 -19.68
C ALA A 341 11.54 -13.65 -20.35
N LEU A 342 12.02 -12.82 -21.28
CA LEU A 342 13.34 -12.97 -21.90
C LEU A 342 14.49 -12.71 -20.90
N LEU A 343 14.29 -11.85 -19.90
CA LEU A 343 15.22 -11.64 -18.80
C LEU A 343 15.31 -12.90 -17.91
N ARG A 344 14.17 -13.49 -17.52
CA ARG A 344 14.13 -14.81 -16.82
C ARG A 344 14.86 -15.89 -17.63
N ALA A 345 14.63 -15.93 -18.95
CA ALA A 345 15.27 -16.87 -19.88
C ALA A 345 16.73 -16.52 -20.23
N LYS A 346 17.32 -15.50 -19.59
CA LYS A 346 18.69 -15.00 -19.80
C LYS A 346 19.01 -14.60 -21.25
N ALA A 347 17.98 -14.36 -22.05
CA ALA A 347 18.04 -13.95 -23.45
C ALA A 347 18.26 -12.44 -23.58
N TYR A 348 19.21 -11.88 -22.80
CA TYR A 348 19.37 -10.44 -22.56
C TYR A 348 19.42 -9.60 -23.85
N GLY A 349 20.12 -10.08 -24.88
CA GLY A 349 20.22 -9.39 -26.17
C GLY A 349 18.93 -9.33 -26.98
N ARG A 350 17.94 -10.21 -26.70
CA ARG A 350 16.56 -10.03 -27.17
C ARG A 350 15.79 -9.11 -26.21
N ALA A 351 15.91 -9.34 -24.90
CA ALA A 351 15.16 -8.59 -23.88
C ALA A 351 15.35 -7.08 -24.01
N ILE A 352 16.59 -6.61 -24.22
CA ILE A 352 16.86 -5.17 -24.35
C ILE A 352 16.17 -4.57 -25.57
N ARG A 353 16.15 -5.27 -26.72
CA ARG A 353 15.52 -4.78 -27.95
C ARG A 353 13.99 -4.64 -27.84
N GLU A 354 13.34 -5.45 -27.02
CA GLU A 354 11.91 -5.30 -26.73
C GLU A 354 11.60 -4.04 -25.90
N ILE A 355 12.60 -3.50 -25.17
CA ILE A 355 12.51 -2.20 -24.48
C ILE A 355 12.95 -1.06 -25.40
N ASP A 356 14.05 -1.23 -26.14
CA ASP A 356 14.56 -0.25 -27.11
C ASP A 356 13.46 0.09 -28.15
N GLU A 357 12.71 -0.90 -28.66
CA GLU A 357 11.60 -0.65 -29.61
C GLU A 357 10.46 0.19 -29.00
N LEU A 358 10.23 0.10 -27.68
CA LEU A 358 9.22 0.94 -27.01
C LEU A 358 9.72 2.39 -26.82
N GLU A 359 11.02 2.57 -26.59
CA GLU A 359 11.61 3.91 -26.46
C GLU A 359 11.81 4.60 -27.82
N ASP A 360 12.10 3.85 -28.89
CA ASP A 360 12.07 4.33 -30.28
C ASP A 360 10.65 4.73 -30.73
N GLU A 361 9.60 4.09 -30.19
CA GLU A 361 8.20 4.52 -30.32
C GLU A 361 7.85 5.75 -29.45
N GLY A 362 8.80 6.26 -28.65
CA GLY A 362 8.64 7.43 -27.80
C GLY A 362 7.99 7.16 -26.44
N ILE A 363 7.82 5.89 -26.04
CA ILE A 363 7.25 5.53 -24.74
C ILE A 363 8.32 5.72 -23.65
N GLN A 364 8.12 6.69 -22.77
CA GLN A 364 8.99 6.92 -21.61
C GLN A 364 8.28 6.53 -20.31
N HIS A 365 8.84 5.59 -19.57
CA HIS A 365 8.25 5.06 -18.35
C HIS A 365 9.33 4.55 -17.38
N PRO A 366 9.24 4.80 -16.05
CA PRO A 366 10.27 4.36 -15.11
C PRO A 366 10.49 2.84 -15.12
N MET A 367 9.43 2.05 -15.29
CA MET A 367 9.50 0.59 -15.40
C MET A 367 10.33 0.10 -16.62
N LEU A 368 10.30 0.84 -17.75
CA LEU A 368 11.12 0.54 -18.94
C LEU A 368 12.59 0.91 -18.68
N ASP A 369 12.80 2.06 -18.04
CA ASP A 369 14.12 2.49 -17.59
C ASP A 369 14.78 1.48 -16.64
N ALA A 370 14.02 0.98 -15.65
CA ALA A 370 14.44 -0.02 -14.69
C ALA A 370 14.71 -1.38 -15.33
N MET A 371 13.77 -1.93 -16.10
CA MET A 371 13.91 -3.22 -16.79
C MET A 371 15.14 -3.25 -17.72
N ALA A 372 15.37 -2.18 -18.50
CA ALA A 372 16.60 -2.06 -19.30
C ALA A 372 17.86 -2.04 -18.44
N GLY A 373 17.84 -1.33 -17.30
CA GLY A 373 18.93 -1.35 -16.32
C GLY A 373 19.21 -2.76 -15.80
N GLN A 374 18.17 -3.53 -15.45
CA GLN A 374 18.28 -4.90 -14.96
C GLN A 374 18.84 -5.85 -16.04
N ILE A 375 18.38 -5.72 -17.29
CA ILE A 375 18.90 -6.48 -18.44
C ILE A 375 20.39 -6.16 -18.66
N LEU A 376 20.80 -4.89 -18.58
CA LEU A 376 22.20 -4.47 -18.68
C LEU A 376 23.03 -4.99 -17.49
N GLN A 377 22.48 -4.98 -16.27
CA GLN A 377 23.16 -5.46 -15.07
C GLN A 377 23.39 -6.97 -15.11
N GLN A 378 22.35 -7.77 -15.39
CA GLN A 378 22.41 -9.23 -15.44
C GLN A 378 23.22 -9.75 -16.64
N SER A 379 23.26 -9.02 -17.76
CA SER A 379 24.19 -9.31 -18.87
C SER A 379 25.65 -8.92 -18.59
N GLY A 380 25.97 -8.45 -17.38
CA GLY A 380 27.32 -8.07 -16.96
C GLY A 380 27.76 -6.67 -17.40
N GLN A 381 26.93 -5.95 -18.15
CA GLN A 381 27.18 -4.59 -18.66
C GLN A 381 26.92 -3.52 -17.57
N ARG A 382 27.39 -3.77 -16.34
CA ARG A 382 27.06 -2.98 -15.14
C ARG A 382 27.37 -1.48 -15.26
N LYS A 383 28.39 -1.09 -16.03
CA LYS A 383 28.66 0.33 -16.33
C LYS A 383 27.57 1.00 -17.17
N ALA A 384 27.01 0.29 -18.16
CA ALA A 384 25.88 0.77 -18.94
C ALA A 384 24.60 0.80 -18.08
N ALA A 385 24.41 -0.20 -17.20
CA ALA A 385 23.32 -0.22 -16.23
C ALA A 385 23.37 1.00 -15.29
N LEU A 386 24.54 1.30 -14.69
CA LEU A 386 24.72 2.49 -13.85
C LEU A 386 24.37 3.78 -14.60
N SER A 387 24.91 4.00 -15.79
CA SER A 387 24.57 5.20 -16.57
C SER A 387 23.12 5.25 -17.06
N ARG A 388 22.43 4.11 -17.17
CA ARG A 388 20.98 4.04 -17.42
C ARG A 388 20.21 4.46 -16.16
N TYR A 389 20.49 3.86 -15.01
CA TYR A 389 19.89 4.20 -13.73
C TYR A 389 20.12 5.67 -13.34
N GLU A 390 21.31 6.23 -13.56
CA GLU A 390 21.64 7.65 -13.32
C GLU A 390 20.72 8.59 -14.13
N ARG A 391 20.50 8.31 -15.43
CA ARG A 391 19.57 9.08 -16.29
C ARG A 391 18.10 8.86 -15.95
N ALA A 392 17.76 7.69 -15.43
CA ALA A 392 16.41 7.35 -15.02
C ALA A 392 16.02 8.04 -13.70
N LEU A 393 16.87 7.95 -12.67
CA LEU A 393 16.69 8.63 -11.37
C LEU A 393 16.67 10.16 -11.50
N THR A 394 17.31 10.73 -12.53
CA THR A 394 17.22 12.16 -12.85
C THR A 394 15.79 12.58 -13.27
N ARG A 395 14.98 11.66 -13.84
CA ARG A 395 13.57 11.88 -14.21
C ARG A 395 12.59 11.36 -13.16
N TYR A 396 12.93 10.23 -12.53
CA TYR A 396 12.06 9.48 -11.62
C TYR A 396 12.78 9.20 -10.28
N PRO A 397 13.14 10.24 -9.51
CA PRO A 397 13.98 10.10 -8.32
C PRO A 397 13.34 9.30 -7.16
N GLN A 398 12.05 9.03 -7.25
CA GLN A 398 11.26 8.30 -6.24
C GLN A 398 10.76 6.93 -6.71
N HIS A 399 11.19 6.43 -7.87
CA HIS A 399 10.76 5.12 -8.37
C HIS A 399 11.51 3.99 -7.66
N LEU A 400 10.78 3.17 -6.89
CA LEU A 400 11.37 2.25 -5.91
C LEU A 400 12.37 1.25 -6.53
N GLN A 401 12.04 0.68 -7.69
CA GLN A 401 12.92 -0.26 -8.40
C GLN A 401 14.27 0.38 -8.80
N LEU A 402 14.26 1.63 -9.28
CA LEU A 402 15.48 2.38 -9.60
C LEU A 402 16.30 2.70 -8.35
N VAL A 403 15.61 3.05 -7.26
CA VAL A 403 16.18 3.35 -5.94
C VAL A 403 16.82 2.11 -5.30
N HIS A 404 16.33 0.91 -5.57
CA HIS A 404 16.94 -0.34 -5.11
C HIS A 404 18.08 -0.82 -6.03
N ASP A 405 17.90 -0.79 -7.35
CA ASP A 405 18.84 -1.41 -8.29
C ASP A 405 20.12 -0.59 -8.53
N TYR A 406 20.04 0.74 -8.47
CA TYR A 406 21.21 1.60 -8.61
C TYR A 406 22.27 1.36 -7.52
N PRO A 407 21.97 1.47 -6.20
CA PRO A 407 22.93 1.15 -5.14
C PRO A 407 23.35 -0.33 -5.15
N ARG A 408 22.46 -1.26 -5.51
CA ARG A 408 22.82 -2.69 -5.70
C ARG A 408 23.87 -2.87 -6.81
N THR A 409 23.78 -2.11 -7.90
CA THR A 409 24.77 -2.14 -9.00
C THR A 409 26.08 -1.43 -8.62
N LEU A 410 26.01 -0.32 -7.88
CA LEU A 410 27.19 0.36 -7.32
C LEU A 410 27.98 -0.58 -6.39
N LEU A 411 27.27 -1.38 -5.58
CA LEU A 411 27.84 -2.36 -4.66
C LEU A 411 28.60 -3.47 -5.42
N GLN A 412 28.01 -3.98 -6.51
CA GLN A 412 28.66 -4.96 -7.40
C GLN A 412 29.91 -4.41 -8.09
N GLU A 413 29.94 -3.13 -8.47
CA GLU A 413 31.14 -2.44 -8.96
C GLU A 413 32.07 -1.94 -7.82
N ARG A 414 31.82 -2.35 -6.56
CA ARG A 414 32.61 -2.03 -5.36
C ARG A 414 32.73 -0.52 -5.05
N ARG A 415 31.78 0.29 -5.53
CA ARG A 415 31.68 1.75 -5.31
C ARG A 415 31.07 2.07 -3.93
N PHE A 416 31.58 1.46 -2.86
CA PHE A 416 30.96 1.47 -1.51
C PHE A 416 30.64 2.88 -0.98
N ALA A 417 31.53 3.86 -1.20
CA ALA A 417 31.31 5.25 -0.78
C ALA A 417 30.24 6.00 -1.59
N ASP A 418 29.85 5.50 -2.76
CA ASP A 418 28.68 5.97 -3.51
C ASP A 418 27.40 5.27 -3.02
N VAL A 419 27.47 3.97 -2.70
CA VAL A 419 26.34 3.20 -2.12
C VAL A 419 25.87 3.85 -0.82
N VAL A 420 26.78 4.11 0.12
CA VAL A 420 26.47 4.77 1.41
C VAL A 420 25.82 6.13 1.17
N ARG A 421 26.42 6.98 0.30
CA ARG A 421 25.90 8.32 0.02
C ARG A 421 24.49 8.29 -0.56
N PHE A 422 24.22 7.35 -1.47
CA PHE A 422 22.90 7.19 -2.07
C PHE A 422 21.89 6.66 -1.05
N ALA A 423 22.21 5.57 -0.34
CA ALA A 423 21.32 4.94 0.62
C ALA A 423 20.97 5.88 1.79
N GLU A 424 21.94 6.56 2.40
CA GLU A 424 21.71 7.54 3.49
C GLU A 424 20.93 8.77 3.02
N THR A 425 20.90 9.06 1.71
CA THR A 425 20.02 10.11 1.13
C THR A 425 18.62 9.57 0.91
N ALA A 426 18.48 8.37 0.33
CA ALA A 426 17.19 7.73 0.07
C ALA A 426 16.44 7.41 1.37
N LEU A 427 17.13 6.99 2.42
CA LEU A 427 16.57 6.73 3.76
C LEU A 427 16.00 7.98 4.45
N GLN A 428 16.24 9.19 3.94
CA GLN A 428 15.53 10.40 4.40
C GLN A 428 14.08 10.47 3.87
N THR A 429 13.77 9.73 2.80
CA THR A 429 12.43 9.57 2.24
C THR A 429 11.80 8.25 2.68
N TRP A 430 12.55 7.14 2.64
CA TRP A 430 12.07 5.79 3.00
C TRP A 430 12.80 5.27 4.24
N ALA A 431 12.58 5.92 5.39
CA ALA A 431 13.31 5.66 6.64
C ALA A 431 13.12 4.27 7.27
N GLY A 432 12.23 3.44 6.71
CA GLY A 432 12.02 2.04 7.10
C GLY A 432 12.30 1.02 5.98
N ASP A 433 12.99 1.43 4.91
CA ASP A 433 13.29 0.54 3.78
C ASP A 433 14.43 -0.44 4.13
N ALA A 434 14.06 -1.72 4.23
CA ALA A 434 14.98 -2.80 4.56
C ALA A 434 16.09 -2.97 3.50
N VAL A 435 15.79 -2.82 2.21
CA VAL A 435 16.76 -3.03 1.12
C VAL A 435 17.83 -1.93 1.15
N LEU A 436 17.44 -0.67 1.36
CA LEU A 436 18.36 0.45 1.52
C LEU A 436 19.22 0.32 2.78
N HIS A 437 18.65 -0.16 3.90
CA HIS A 437 19.42 -0.47 5.10
C HIS A 437 20.41 -1.63 4.87
N GLN A 438 20.02 -2.71 4.20
CA GLN A 438 20.93 -3.81 3.87
C GLN A 438 22.11 -3.32 2.99
N LEU A 439 21.81 -2.57 1.93
CA LEU A 439 22.84 -2.03 1.01
C LEU A 439 23.78 -1.04 1.71
N ALA A 440 23.25 -0.21 2.63
CA ALA A 440 24.07 0.65 3.47
C ALA A 440 24.99 -0.16 4.40
N ALA A 441 24.46 -1.20 5.07
CA ALA A 441 25.22 -2.07 5.96
C ALA A 441 26.39 -2.76 5.23
N GLU A 442 26.12 -3.42 4.09
CA GLU A 442 27.13 -4.12 3.30
C GLU A 442 28.24 -3.16 2.81
N ALA A 443 27.86 -1.94 2.40
CA ALA A 443 28.82 -0.92 2.00
C ALA A 443 29.63 -0.36 3.17
N TYR A 444 29.03 -0.16 4.34
CA TYR A 444 29.74 0.27 5.56
C TYR A 444 30.70 -0.81 6.08
N ALA A 445 30.31 -2.09 6.06
CA ALA A 445 31.20 -3.20 6.38
C ALA A 445 32.42 -3.23 5.44
N ALA A 446 32.21 -3.08 4.13
CA ALA A 446 33.27 -3.03 3.13
C ALA A 446 34.19 -1.78 3.25
N LEU A 447 33.71 -0.71 3.89
CA LEU A 447 34.49 0.49 4.22
C LEU A 447 35.20 0.42 5.58
N GLY A 448 35.11 -0.70 6.31
CA GLY A 448 35.71 -0.86 7.64
C GLY A 448 35.01 -0.05 8.73
N LYS A 449 33.70 0.19 8.59
CA LYS A 449 32.87 0.99 9.49
C LYS A 449 31.84 0.12 10.25
N PRO A 450 32.26 -0.62 11.29
CA PRO A 450 31.41 -1.61 11.94
C PRO A 450 30.23 -0.99 12.72
N LEU A 451 30.41 0.17 13.34
CA LEU A 451 29.35 0.89 14.07
C LEU A 451 28.16 1.19 13.16
N GLN A 452 28.43 1.81 12.01
CA GLN A 452 27.43 2.16 10.99
C GLN A 452 26.84 0.90 10.33
N SER A 453 27.68 -0.12 10.06
CA SER A 453 27.23 -1.42 9.54
C SER A 453 26.20 -2.08 10.45
N HIS A 454 26.54 -2.24 11.73
CA HIS A 454 25.65 -2.88 12.70
C HIS A 454 24.42 -2.02 13.03
N ARG A 455 24.51 -0.68 13.00
CA ARG A 455 23.32 0.21 13.05
C ARG A 455 22.32 -0.15 11.95
N HIS A 456 22.79 -0.25 10.71
CA HIS A 456 21.92 -0.56 9.57
C HIS A 456 21.44 -2.01 9.53
N GLN A 457 22.24 -2.98 9.99
CA GLN A 457 21.75 -4.35 10.18
C GLN A 457 20.64 -4.39 11.24
N GLY A 458 20.76 -3.58 12.31
CA GLY A 458 19.72 -3.39 13.30
C GLY A 458 18.42 -2.85 12.72
N GLU A 459 18.49 -1.80 11.90
CA GLU A 459 17.29 -1.25 11.24
C GLU A 459 16.71 -2.17 10.16
N TYR A 460 17.54 -2.91 9.42
CA TYR A 460 17.09 -3.95 8.48
C TYR A 460 16.22 -5.01 9.18
N TYR A 461 16.69 -5.60 10.28
CA TYR A 461 15.91 -6.56 11.04
C TYR A 461 14.66 -5.93 11.66
N ALA A 462 14.74 -4.69 12.16
CA ALA A 462 13.59 -3.97 12.69
C ALA A 462 12.51 -3.72 11.62
N ALA A 463 12.88 -3.36 10.38
CA ALA A 463 11.98 -3.18 9.25
C ALA A 463 11.31 -4.48 8.77
N LEU A 464 12.00 -5.62 8.93
CA LEU A 464 11.42 -6.95 8.72
C LEU A 464 10.48 -7.38 9.86
N GLY A 465 10.61 -6.79 11.04
CA GLY A 465 9.87 -7.09 12.27
C GLY A 465 10.67 -7.91 13.29
N ASP A 466 11.89 -8.36 12.96
CA ASP A 466 12.71 -9.15 13.87
C ASP A 466 13.38 -8.29 14.95
N SER A 467 12.63 -8.07 16.02
CA SER A 467 13.09 -7.34 17.21
C SER A 467 14.19 -8.08 18.00
N SER A 468 14.49 -9.35 17.72
CA SER A 468 15.57 -10.07 18.41
C SER A 468 16.90 -9.82 17.73
N ASP A 469 16.98 -10.10 16.42
CA ASP A 469 18.19 -9.87 15.63
C ASP A 469 18.51 -8.38 15.56
N ALA A 470 17.49 -7.50 15.49
CA ALA A 470 17.69 -6.05 15.57
C ALA A 470 18.40 -5.63 16.87
N ILE A 471 17.96 -6.15 18.03
CA ILE A 471 18.55 -5.84 19.34
C ILE A 471 20.01 -6.33 19.39
N GLU A 472 20.32 -7.52 18.88
CA GLU A 472 21.70 -8.02 18.83
C GLU A 472 22.60 -7.12 17.99
N GLN A 473 22.14 -6.68 16.81
CA GLN A 473 22.91 -5.80 15.95
C GLN A 473 23.14 -4.41 16.58
N PHE A 474 22.16 -3.78 17.22
CA PHE A 474 22.41 -2.53 17.93
C PHE A 474 23.36 -2.70 19.13
N GLU A 475 23.39 -3.86 19.79
CA GLU A 475 24.42 -4.14 20.78
C GLU A 475 25.82 -4.36 20.17
N LEU A 476 25.93 -5.01 19.00
CA LEU A 476 27.18 -5.12 18.25
C LEU A 476 27.68 -3.74 17.79
N ALA A 477 26.77 -2.85 17.38
CA ALA A 477 27.08 -1.47 17.06
C ALA A 477 27.75 -0.76 18.24
N LEU A 478 27.12 -0.77 19.43
CA LEU A 478 27.71 -0.19 20.66
C LEU A 478 29.06 -0.82 21.03
N ARG A 479 29.22 -2.15 20.89
CA ARG A 479 30.49 -2.84 21.16
C ARG A 479 31.61 -2.49 20.16
N SER A 480 31.26 -1.96 18.98
CA SER A 480 32.20 -1.64 17.90
C SER A 480 32.51 -0.15 17.73
N GLY A 481 31.70 0.74 18.34
CA GLY A 481 31.89 2.18 18.27
C GLY A 481 33.05 2.69 19.13
N SER A 482 33.68 3.76 18.69
CA SER A 482 34.74 4.44 19.44
C SER A 482 34.23 5.76 20.02
N VAL A 483 34.83 6.26 21.11
CA VAL A 483 34.43 7.57 21.68
C VAL A 483 35.16 8.70 20.94
N THR A 484 34.94 8.79 19.63
CA THR A 484 35.37 9.95 18.82
C THR A 484 34.23 10.94 18.64
N ALA A 485 34.57 12.20 18.37
CA ALA A 485 33.58 13.25 18.12
C ALA A 485 32.72 12.99 16.85
N SER A 486 33.16 12.11 15.94
CA SER A 486 32.36 11.68 14.77
C SER A 486 31.37 10.56 15.10
N ASP A 487 31.64 9.76 16.13
CA ASP A 487 30.83 8.60 16.50
C ASP A 487 29.81 8.94 17.60
N THR A 488 29.99 10.03 18.35
CA THR A 488 29.17 10.36 19.54
C THR A 488 27.68 10.50 19.21
N GLY A 489 27.33 11.14 18.07
CA GLY A 489 25.93 11.25 17.63
C GLY A 489 25.34 9.93 17.16
N GLU A 490 26.16 9.09 16.53
CA GLU A 490 25.78 7.77 16.02
C GLU A 490 25.51 6.79 17.17
N LEU A 491 26.39 6.79 18.18
CA LEU A 491 26.22 6.04 19.43
C LEU A 491 24.92 6.44 20.15
N LEU A 492 24.63 7.74 20.28
CA LEU A 492 23.40 8.21 20.91
C LEU A 492 22.12 7.76 20.15
N ALA A 493 22.17 7.73 18.83
CA ALA A 493 21.08 7.19 18.01
C ALA A 493 20.89 5.68 18.24
N VAL A 494 21.98 4.91 18.24
CA VAL A 494 21.99 3.47 18.53
C VAL A 494 21.45 3.17 19.94
N GLU A 495 21.90 3.88 20.98
CA GLU A 495 21.40 3.72 22.36
C GLU A 495 19.89 3.99 22.45
N THR A 496 19.43 5.08 21.80
CA THR A 496 18.01 5.47 21.77
C THR A 496 17.16 4.42 21.08
N ARG A 497 17.61 3.89 19.93
CA ARG A 497 16.91 2.84 19.18
C ARG A 497 16.88 1.51 19.93
N LEU A 498 18.00 1.09 20.51
CA LEU A 498 18.11 -0.11 21.35
C LEU A 498 17.18 -0.05 22.57
N LYS A 499 17.09 1.12 23.22
CA LYS A 499 16.15 1.36 24.33
C LYS A 499 14.69 1.24 23.88
N SER A 500 14.35 1.78 22.72
CA SER A 500 13.01 1.69 22.13
C SER A 500 12.61 0.23 21.81
N LEU A 501 13.49 -0.52 21.13
CA LEU A 501 13.25 -1.92 20.77
C LEU A 501 13.11 -2.82 22.00
N ARG A 502 13.98 -2.66 23.01
CA ARG A 502 13.86 -3.39 24.29
C ARG A 502 12.54 -3.05 25.00
N GLY A 503 12.14 -1.78 25.02
CA GLY A 503 10.87 -1.33 25.60
C GLY A 503 9.63 -1.93 24.91
N ASN A 504 9.64 -2.02 23.57
CA ASN A 504 8.59 -2.70 22.81
C ASN A 504 8.55 -4.20 23.15
N ARG A 505 9.69 -4.90 23.07
CA ARG A 505 9.77 -6.35 23.35
C ARG A 505 9.33 -6.71 24.77
N ASP A 506 9.69 -5.90 25.76
CA ASP A 506 9.26 -6.11 27.15
C ASP A 506 7.77 -5.81 27.35
N GLN A 507 7.15 -4.96 26.51
CA GLN A 507 5.71 -4.75 26.51
C GLN A 507 4.97 -5.90 25.81
N ASP A 508 5.48 -6.39 24.68
CA ASP A 508 4.90 -7.51 23.95
C ASP A 508 4.96 -8.79 24.78
N ARG A 509 6.04 -9.03 25.54
CA ARG A 509 6.08 -10.15 26.49
C ARG A 509 5.03 -10.02 27.59
N LYS A 510 4.82 -8.83 28.17
CA LYS A 510 3.73 -8.60 29.15
C LYS A 510 2.35 -8.84 28.54
N ASN A 511 2.15 -8.42 27.28
CA ASN A 511 0.89 -8.65 26.56
C ASN A 511 0.64 -10.16 26.35
N ALA A 512 1.69 -10.94 26.07
CA ALA A 512 1.63 -12.40 25.94
C ALA A 512 1.45 -13.12 27.30
N ASP A 513 2.20 -12.73 28.34
CA ASP A 513 2.07 -13.24 29.71
C ASP A 513 0.64 -13.01 30.28
N ALA A 514 0.01 -11.90 29.88
CA ALA A 514 -1.39 -11.60 30.18
C ALA A 514 -2.39 -12.39 29.31
N ALA A 515 -2.01 -12.77 28.08
CA ALA A 515 -2.81 -13.63 27.21
C ALA A 515 -2.88 -15.08 27.72
N SER A 516 -1.78 -15.58 28.28
CA SER A 516 -1.64 -16.98 28.74
C SER A 516 -2.20 -17.24 30.15
N GLY A 517 -2.82 -16.26 30.79
CA GLY A 517 -3.42 -16.42 32.12
C GLY A 517 -2.47 -16.22 33.31
N GLY A 518 -1.33 -15.56 33.10
CA GLY A 518 -0.38 -15.20 34.16
C GLY A 518 0.93 -16.00 34.16
N PRO A 519 1.90 -15.62 35.01
CA PRO A 519 3.28 -16.07 34.91
C PRO A 519 3.50 -17.49 35.46
N GLY A 520 3.26 -18.51 34.63
CA GLY A 520 3.57 -19.91 34.91
C GLY A 520 4.13 -20.64 33.68
N LEU A 521 5.10 -21.53 33.92
CA LEU A 521 5.59 -22.54 32.96
C LEU A 521 6.36 -22.06 31.71
N SER A 522 7.23 -21.04 31.84
CA SER A 522 8.27 -20.71 30.84
C SER A 522 9.69 -20.77 31.41
N SER A 523 10.05 -21.89 32.04
CA SER A 523 11.36 -22.12 32.68
C SER A 523 12.04 -23.45 32.33
N MET A 524 11.74 -24.05 31.17
CA MET A 524 12.52 -25.15 30.62
C MET A 524 13.53 -24.64 29.58
N ARG A 525 14.80 -24.58 29.96
CA ARG A 525 15.91 -24.42 29.00
C ARG A 525 15.93 -25.61 28.04
N GLN A 526 15.93 -25.35 26.74
CA GLN A 526 16.52 -26.29 25.78
C GLN A 526 18.00 -25.93 25.56
N ALA A 527 18.84 -26.95 25.38
CA ALA A 527 20.28 -26.81 25.17
C ALA A 527 20.58 -26.46 23.69
N PRO A 528 21.74 -25.83 23.38
CA PRO A 528 22.05 -25.43 22.01
C PRO A 528 22.29 -26.64 21.11
N GLY A 529 21.53 -26.71 20.00
CA GLY A 529 21.56 -27.82 19.05
C GLY A 529 21.05 -27.44 17.65
N GLY A 530 21.31 -26.20 17.20
CA GLY A 530 20.92 -25.74 15.87
C GLY A 530 21.84 -26.30 14.77
N PRO A 531 21.30 -26.82 13.65
CA PRO A 531 22.11 -27.20 12.50
C PRO A 531 22.71 -25.97 11.82
N ALA A 532 23.92 -26.10 11.27
CA ALA A 532 24.59 -25.00 10.57
C ALA A 532 23.81 -24.59 9.30
N ARG A 533 23.52 -23.29 9.16
CA ARG A 533 22.97 -22.71 7.93
C ARG A 533 24.09 -22.53 6.88
N PRO A 534 23.79 -22.66 5.57
CA PRO A 534 24.77 -22.45 4.51
C PRO A 534 25.18 -20.96 4.39
N PRO A 535 26.35 -20.65 3.79
CA PRO A 535 26.81 -19.28 3.61
C PRO A 535 25.97 -18.52 2.59
N LEU A 536 25.81 -17.21 2.82
CA LEU A 536 25.21 -16.27 1.86
C LEU A 536 26.10 -16.11 0.61
N ASN A 537 25.73 -16.78 -0.48
CA ASN A 537 26.13 -16.45 -1.84
C ASN A 537 25.19 -17.14 -2.85
N ALA A 538 25.00 -16.50 -4.00
CA ALA A 538 24.12 -16.90 -5.11
C ALA A 538 22.60 -16.94 -4.79
N LEU A 539 21.95 -15.80 -5.04
CA LEU A 539 21.14 -15.64 -6.26
C LEU A 539 21.47 -14.29 -6.92
#